data_AF-A0A926H698-F1
#
_entry.id   AF-A0A926H698-F1
#
_cell.length_a   1.000
_cell.length_b   1.000
_cell.length_c   1.000
_cell.angle_alpha   90.00
_cell.angle_beta   90.00
_cell.angle_gamma   90.00
#
_symmetry.space_group_name_H-M   'P 1'
#
loop_
_entity.id
_entity.type
_entity.pdbx_description
1 polymer ?
#
loop_
_entity_poly.entity_id
_entity_poly.type
_entity_poly.pdbx_seq_one_letter_code
_entity_poly.pdbx_strand_id
1 'polypeptide(L)'
;MDTILENRTIDELEIGETAALERVLTQQDIQLFASLSGNLNPVHLDAEYANANGTQGVVGHSMWGAALISTLLGTKLPGPGTTYLNQTLNFGVPVRLGDRLRVQVRVSAKDISAQTATLDCSAINQDGREVFSGSALVKAPTVKVRLAAMRLPNVELHDPYRHYRQLIALTTGKPAVRTAVVHPTDDVSLGGALEAARQHLIVPVLIGPRDKIQATADAIGADLSGIEIVEVPHSHAAADKAVELARTNNVQMIMKGSLHTDELMRAIISREGGMRTARRITHVFAMDVPDYHKPLFITDAAINIQPDLATKVDIVQNAIDFAKIIGVETPKVAILSAVETVNAAIPSTLDAAALCKMADRGQITGGILDGPLAFDNAISAEAARIKKMTSLVSGEVDILVVPDLESGNMLFKQLVYLADALAAGVVLGAKVPVVLTSRADGELARMASSALGMLVANHNASRIV
;
A
#
# COMPACT_ATOMS: atom_id res chain seq x y z
N MET A 1 -15.74 26.43 -16.05
CA MET A 1 -17.12 26.97 -16.06
C MET A 1 -17.95 26.01 -15.24
N ASP A 2 -18.59 26.49 -14.18
CA ASP A 2 -19.40 25.62 -13.32
C ASP A 2 -20.65 25.16 -14.09
N THR A 3 -20.89 23.85 -14.12
CA THR A 3 -22.07 23.26 -14.76
C THR A 3 -23.32 23.73 -14.01
N ILE A 4 -24.32 24.23 -14.74
CA ILE A 4 -25.60 24.64 -14.15
C ILE A 4 -26.62 23.51 -14.38
N LEU A 5 -27.31 23.11 -13.31
CA LEU A 5 -28.44 22.20 -13.36
C LEU A 5 -29.74 23.01 -13.44
N GLU A 6 -30.61 22.63 -14.37
CA GLU A 6 -31.93 23.22 -14.54
C GLU A 6 -32.95 22.09 -14.69
N ASN A 7 -34.11 22.24 -14.04
CA ASN A 7 -35.16 21.24 -14.12
C ASN A 7 -36.20 21.58 -15.21
N ARG A 8 -37.07 20.62 -15.51
CA ARG A 8 -38.29 20.74 -16.30
C ARG A 8 -39.46 20.52 -15.35
N THR A 9 -40.36 21.48 -15.24
CA THR A 9 -41.55 21.30 -14.40
C THR A 9 -42.53 20.30 -15.04
N ILE A 10 -43.48 19.77 -14.26
CA ILE A 10 -44.51 18.85 -14.79
C ILE A 10 -45.28 19.46 -15.99
N ASP A 11 -45.50 20.77 -15.97
CA ASP A 11 -46.17 21.49 -17.06
C ASP A 11 -45.28 21.62 -18.29
N GLU A 12 -43.98 21.82 -18.09
CA GLU A 12 -42.97 21.93 -19.15
C GLU A 12 -42.62 20.59 -19.81
N LEU A 13 -42.73 19.46 -19.10
CA LEU A 13 -42.39 18.14 -19.62
C LEU A 13 -43.25 17.76 -20.83
N GLU A 14 -42.63 17.25 -21.88
CA GLU A 14 -43.32 16.76 -23.08
C GLU A 14 -43.23 15.24 -23.20
N ILE A 15 -44.33 14.59 -23.59
CA ILE A 15 -44.31 13.16 -23.90
C ILE A 15 -43.41 12.94 -25.12
N GLY A 16 -42.49 11.99 -25.02
CA GLY A 16 -41.47 11.70 -26.03
C GLY A 16 -40.14 12.42 -25.80
N GLU A 17 -40.08 13.38 -24.87
CA GLU A 17 -38.83 14.05 -24.49
C GLU A 17 -37.84 13.03 -23.92
N THR A 18 -36.56 13.14 -24.31
CA THR A 18 -35.51 12.20 -23.90
C THR A 18 -34.30 12.88 -23.28
N ALA A 19 -33.64 12.17 -22.37
CA ALA A 19 -32.31 12.53 -21.89
C ALA A 19 -31.44 11.28 -21.83
N ALA A 20 -30.16 11.46 -22.14
CA ALA A 20 -29.19 10.37 -22.11
C ALA A 20 -27.85 10.81 -21.49
N LEU A 21 -27.08 9.82 -21.07
CA LEU A 21 -25.67 9.93 -20.72
C LEU A 21 -24.92 8.69 -21.20
N GLU A 22 -23.60 8.82 -21.30
CA GLU A 22 -22.71 7.70 -21.59
C GLU A 22 -21.68 7.59 -20.47
N ARG A 23 -21.38 6.34 -20.06
CA ARG A 23 -20.33 6.05 -19.07
C ARG A 23 -19.64 4.73 -19.41
N VAL A 24 -18.32 4.70 -19.27
CA VAL A 24 -17.52 3.47 -19.40
C VAL A 24 -17.41 2.83 -18.03
N LEU A 25 -17.67 1.52 -17.93
CA LEU A 25 -17.45 0.78 -16.68
C LEU A 25 -15.96 0.58 -16.45
N THR A 26 -15.44 1.11 -15.35
CA THR A 26 -14.04 0.95 -14.94
C THR A 26 -13.89 -0.05 -13.79
N GLN A 27 -12.66 -0.46 -13.49
CA GLN A 27 -12.39 -1.32 -12.33
C GLN A 27 -12.75 -0.60 -11.01
N GLN A 28 -12.46 0.71 -10.96
CA GLN A 28 -12.77 1.55 -9.81
C GLN A 28 -14.29 1.64 -9.58
N ASP A 29 -15.10 1.70 -10.65
CA ASP A 29 -16.55 1.67 -10.54
C ASP A 29 -17.07 0.38 -9.91
N ILE A 30 -16.52 -0.78 -10.29
CA ILE A 30 -16.90 -2.09 -9.76
C ILE A 30 -16.59 -2.14 -8.26
N GLN A 31 -15.39 -1.71 -7.88
CA GLN A 31 -14.95 -1.69 -6.47
C GLN A 31 -15.77 -0.69 -5.65
N LEU A 32 -15.99 0.53 -6.14
CA LEU A 32 -16.81 1.55 -5.45
C LEU A 32 -18.24 1.05 -5.23
N PHE A 33 -18.83 0.41 -6.24
CA PHE A 33 -20.18 -0.13 -6.12
C PHE A 33 -20.24 -1.30 -5.14
N ALA A 34 -19.25 -2.20 -5.14
CA ALA A 34 -19.16 -3.28 -4.15
C ALA A 34 -19.07 -2.73 -2.72
N SER A 35 -18.19 -1.75 -2.49
CA SER A 35 -18.02 -1.10 -1.19
C SER A 35 -19.29 -0.37 -0.74
N LEU A 36 -19.97 0.33 -1.64
CA LEU A 36 -21.20 1.07 -1.33
C LEU A 36 -22.40 0.13 -1.06
N SER A 37 -22.53 -0.94 -1.84
CA SER A 37 -23.68 -1.85 -1.78
C SER A 37 -23.50 -3.01 -0.80
N GLY A 38 -22.27 -3.30 -0.37
CA GLY A 38 -21.92 -4.51 0.38
C GLY A 38 -21.95 -5.78 -0.45
N ASN A 39 -22.11 -5.70 -1.77
CA ASN A 39 -22.11 -6.87 -2.65
C ASN A 39 -20.68 -7.34 -2.92
N LEU A 40 -20.24 -8.33 -2.13
CA LEU A 40 -18.93 -8.97 -2.23
C LEU A 40 -18.96 -10.27 -3.05
N ASN A 41 -19.93 -10.44 -3.96
CA ASN A 41 -19.97 -11.62 -4.81
C ASN A 41 -18.66 -11.73 -5.64
N PRO A 42 -17.91 -12.83 -5.52
CA PRO A 42 -16.60 -12.96 -6.17
C PRO A 42 -16.63 -12.81 -7.70
N VAL A 43 -17.77 -13.04 -8.36
CA VAL A 43 -17.90 -12.84 -9.82
C VAL A 43 -17.58 -11.40 -10.27
N HIS A 44 -17.67 -10.43 -9.35
CA HIS A 44 -17.37 -9.02 -9.61
C HIS A 44 -15.92 -8.64 -9.24
N LEU A 45 -15.29 -9.35 -8.30
CA LEU A 45 -14.06 -8.90 -7.63
C LEU A 45 -12.85 -9.81 -7.88
N ASP A 46 -13.09 -11.07 -8.26
CA ASP A 46 -12.06 -12.09 -8.45
C ASP A 46 -12.11 -12.63 -9.88
N ALA A 47 -11.06 -12.34 -10.65
CA ALA A 47 -10.96 -12.76 -12.04
C ALA A 47 -10.78 -14.28 -12.20
N GLU A 48 -10.10 -14.94 -11.25
CA GLU A 48 -9.91 -16.39 -11.30
C GLU A 48 -11.23 -17.11 -11.03
N TYR A 49 -11.95 -16.67 -9.99
CA TYR A 49 -13.28 -17.18 -9.68
C TYR A 49 -14.26 -16.94 -10.84
N ALA A 50 -14.26 -15.73 -11.38
CA ALA A 50 -15.10 -15.36 -12.53
C ALA A 50 -14.84 -16.30 -13.72
N ASN A 51 -13.58 -16.46 -14.12
CA ASN A 51 -13.21 -17.32 -15.24
C ASN A 51 -13.57 -18.79 -15.00
N ALA A 52 -13.33 -19.30 -13.79
CA ALA A 52 -13.69 -20.67 -13.40
C ALA A 52 -15.21 -20.91 -13.48
N ASN A 53 -16.02 -19.87 -13.27
CA ASN A 53 -17.48 -19.92 -13.35
C ASN A 53 -18.03 -19.47 -14.71
N GLY A 54 -17.20 -19.45 -15.76
CA GLY A 54 -17.61 -19.21 -17.14
C GLY A 54 -17.86 -17.74 -17.49
N THR A 55 -17.67 -16.81 -16.55
CA THR A 55 -17.64 -15.39 -16.84
C THR A 55 -16.24 -15.02 -17.28
N GLN A 56 -16.04 -14.81 -18.59
CA GLN A 56 -14.75 -14.43 -19.18
C GLN A 56 -14.27 -13.06 -18.62
N GLY A 57 -13.60 -13.07 -17.48
CA GLY A 57 -13.28 -11.90 -16.66
C GLY A 57 -14.42 -11.44 -15.75
N VAL A 58 -14.10 -10.47 -14.87
CA VAL A 58 -15.06 -9.88 -13.93
C VAL A 58 -16.21 -9.18 -14.66
N VAL A 59 -17.40 -9.29 -14.07
CA VAL A 59 -18.63 -8.69 -14.60
C VAL A 59 -19.02 -7.50 -13.74
N GLY A 60 -19.50 -6.42 -14.34
CA GLY A 60 -20.04 -5.28 -13.62
C GLY A 60 -21.34 -5.60 -12.89
N HIS A 61 -21.57 -4.91 -11.77
CA HIS A 61 -22.86 -4.97 -11.08
C HIS A 61 -23.96 -4.41 -12.00
N SER A 62 -25.00 -5.17 -12.32
CA SER A 62 -26.09 -4.69 -13.18
C SER A 62 -26.76 -3.41 -12.63
N MET A 63 -26.82 -3.28 -11.30
CA MET A 63 -27.34 -2.10 -10.61
C MET A 63 -26.43 -0.86 -10.72
N TRP A 64 -25.15 -0.98 -11.09
CA TRP A 64 -24.30 0.17 -11.40
C TRP A 64 -24.86 0.97 -12.58
N GLY A 65 -25.28 0.27 -13.64
CA GLY A 65 -25.93 0.92 -14.79
C GLY A 65 -27.28 1.52 -14.40
N ALA A 66 -28.06 0.84 -13.55
CA ALA A 66 -29.33 1.35 -13.03
C ALA A 66 -29.15 2.65 -12.22
N ALA A 67 -28.07 2.77 -11.44
CA ALA A 67 -27.78 3.98 -10.67
C ALA A 67 -27.61 5.22 -11.57
N LEU A 68 -27.22 5.06 -12.83
CA LEU A 68 -27.12 6.16 -13.79
C LEU A 68 -28.48 6.74 -14.20
N ILE A 69 -29.57 5.98 -14.06
CA ILE A 69 -30.94 6.49 -14.23
C ILE A 69 -31.21 7.57 -13.18
N SER A 70 -30.79 7.33 -11.93
CA SER A 70 -30.91 8.33 -10.85
C SER A 70 -30.20 9.64 -11.21
N THR A 71 -29.03 9.57 -11.87
CA THR A 71 -28.34 10.76 -12.36
C THR A 71 -29.19 11.50 -13.39
N LEU A 72 -29.76 10.80 -14.38
CA LEU A 72 -30.61 11.43 -15.39
C LEU A 72 -31.84 12.09 -14.78
N LEU A 73 -32.56 11.37 -13.91
CA LEU A 73 -33.78 11.86 -13.29
C LEU A 73 -33.53 13.06 -12.37
N GLY A 74 -32.46 13.01 -11.57
CA GLY A 74 -32.14 14.06 -10.61
C GLY A 74 -31.44 15.28 -11.19
N THR A 75 -30.81 15.18 -12.37
CA THR A 75 -29.97 16.26 -12.92
C THR A 75 -30.35 16.75 -14.31
N LYS A 76 -31.04 15.95 -15.12
CA LYS A 76 -31.38 16.31 -16.52
C LYS A 76 -32.88 16.31 -16.81
N LEU A 77 -33.58 15.20 -16.57
CA LEU A 77 -34.97 15.03 -16.97
C LEU A 77 -35.74 14.14 -15.97
N PRO A 78 -36.64 14.70 -15.14
CA PRO A 78 -37.01 16.11 -15.09
C PRO A 78 -35.93 17.03 -14.49
N GLY A 79 -34.96 16.52 -13.73
CA GLY A 79 -33.89 17.32 -13.13
C GLY A 79 -34.14 17.71 -11.66
N PRO A 80 -33.45 18.74 -11.13
CA PRO A 80 -33.51 19.07 -9.71
C PRO A 80 -34.93 19.25 -9.15
N GLY A 81 -35.18 18.70 -7.96
CA GLY A 81 -36.50 18.69 -7.32
C GLY A 81 -37.38 17.48 -7.70
N THR A 82 -36.91 16.60 -8.59
CA THR A 82 -37.57 15.33 -8.89
C THR A 82 -37.51 14.39 -7.68
N THR A 83 -38.65 13.76 -7.34
CA THR A 83 -38.71 12.66 -6.36
C THR A 83 -38.86 11.33 -7.07
N TYR A 84 -37.97 10.38 -6.80
CA TYR A 84 -37.99 9.05 -7.41
C TYR A 84 -38.93 8.12 -6.63
N LEU A 85 -40.05 7.72 -7.25
CA LEU A 85 -41.11 6.97 -6.56
C LEU A 85 -41.04 5.46 -6.80
N ASN A 86 -40.76 5.04 -8.03
CA ASN A 86 -40.68 3.63 -8.39
C ASN A 86 -39.71 3.41 -9.54
N GLN A 87 -39.05 2.25 -9.55
CA GLN A 87 -38.24 1.78 -10.67
C GLN A 87 -38.54 0.31 -10.93
N THR A 88 -38.76 -0.03 -12.19
CA THR A 88 -38.79 -1.42 -12.70
C THR A 88 -37.66 -1.61 -13.70
N LEU A 89 -37.00 -2.76 -13.67
CA LEU A 89 -35.89 -3.09 -14.59
C LEU A 89 -35.89 -4.57 -14.93
N ASN A 90 -35.65 -4.86 -16.21
CA ASN A 90 -35.28 -6.17 -16.72
C ASN A 90 -33.84 -6.08 -17.22
N PHE A 91 -32.99 -7.02 -16.80
CA PHE A 91 -31.59 -7.05 -17.20
C PHE A 91 -31.39 -8.01 -18.37
N GLY A 92 -30.76 -7.52 -19.43
CA GLY A 92 -30.41 -8.27 -20.64
C GLY A 92 -29.00 -8.81 -20.55
N VAL A 93 -28.10 -8.31 -21.42
CA VAL A 93 -26.69 -8.76 -21.42
C VAL A 93 -25.90 -8.19 -20.23
N PRO A 94 -24.93 -8.96 -19.68
CA PRO A 94 -24.07 -8.47 -18.60
C PRO A 94 -23.17 -7.32 -19.09
N VAL A 95 -22.88 -6.39 -18.18
CA VAL A 95 -21.94 -5.28 -18.43
C VAL A 95 -20.53 -5.76 -18.11
N ARG A 96 -19.60 -5.64 -19.04
CA ARG A 96 -18.20 -6.03 -18.86
C ARG A 96 -17.31 -4.84 -18.57
N LEU A 97 -16.17 -5.11 -17.93
CA LEU A 97 -15.14 -4.11 -17.73
C LEU A 97 -14.73 -3.48 -19.08
N GLY A 98 -14.77 -2.16 -19.16
CA GLY A 98 -14.51 -1.41 -20.40
C GLY A 98 -15.73 -1.18 -21.30
N ASP A 99 -16.88 -1.79 -21.01
CA ASP A 99 -18.12 -1.53 -21.77
C ASP A 99 -18.53 -0.07 -21.64
N ARG A 100 -18.95 0.51 -22.77
CA ARG A 100 -19.54 1.86 -22.81
C ARG A 100 -21.04 1.73 -22.82
N LEU A 101 -21.68 2.13 -21.72
CA LEU A 101 -23.13 2.14 -21.61
C LEU A 101 -23.70 3.51 -21.97
N ARG A 102 -24.68 3.50 -22.88
CA ARG A 102 -25.57 4.64 -23.14
C ARG A 102 -26.89 4.41 -22.41
N VAL A 103 -27.11 5.15 -21.34
CA VAL A 103 -28.35 5.10 -20.55
C VAL A 103 -29.27 6.24 -21.00
N GLN A 104 -30.54 5.94 -21.22
CA GLN A 104 -31.53 6.89 -21.70
C GLN A 104 -32.83 6.76 -20.90
N VAL A 105 -33.47 7.91 -20.67
CA VAL A 105 -34.86 8.01 -20.20
C VAL A 105 -35.72 8.72 -21.25
N ARG A 106 -36.98 8.33 -21.39
CA ARG A 106 -37.97 8.96 -22.28
C ARG A 106 -39.28 9.14 -21.54
N VAL A 107 -39.85 10.35 -21.52
CA VAL A 107 -41.18 10.57 -20.93
C VAL A 107 -42.24 9.81 -21.75
N SER A 108 -42.90 8.83 -21.13
CA SER A 108 -43.94 8.02 -21.79
C SER A 108 -45.35 8.42 -21.35
N ALA A 109 -45.51 8.92 -20.12
CA ALA A 109 -46.77 9.46 -19.63
C ALA A 109 -46.55 10.57 -18.59
N LYS A 110 -47.53 11.47 -18.47
CA LYS A 110 -47.58 12.45 -17.37
C LYS A 110 -49.00 12.64 -16.84
N ASP A 111 -49.11 12.87 -15.55
CA ASP A 111 -50.34 13.26 -14.85
C ASP A 111 -50.06 14.57 -14.10
N ILE A 112 -50.63 15.65 -14.62
CA ILE A 112 -50.47 17.00 -14.06
C ILE A 112 -51.15 17.11 -12.69
N SER A 113 -52.29 16.43 -12.50
CA SER A 113 -53.05 16.49 -11.24
C SER A 113 -52.30 15.81 -10.10
N ALA A 114 -51.69 14.65 -10.38
CA ALA A 114 -50.85 13.92 -9.43
C ALA A 114 -49.41 14.44 -9.37
N GLN A 115 -49.03 15.34 -10.28
CA GLN A 115 -47.65 15.86 -10.46
C GLN A 115 -46.63 14.74 -10.75
N THR A 116 -47.06 13.68 -11.44
CA THR A 116 -46.23 12.50 -11.72
C THR A 116 -45.91 12.35 -13.20
N ALA A 117 -44.73 11.83 -13.50
CA ALA A 117 -44.33 11.42 -14.84
C ALA A 117 -43.79 9.99 -14.82
N THR A 118 -44.15 9.22 -15.85
CA THR A 118 -43.56 7.90 -16.12
C THR A 118 -42.53 8.06 -17.24
N LEU A 119 -41.34 7.51 -17.02
CA LEU A 119 -40.26 7.53 -17.99
C LEU A 119 -39.82 6.11 -18.34
N ASP A 120 -39.83 5.77 -19.62
CA ASP A 120 -39.21 4.54 -20.12
C ASP A 120 -37.70 4.66 -19.96
N CYS A 121 -37.09 3.63 -19.38
CA CYS A 121 -35.66 3.56 -19.08
C CYS A 121 -35.02 2.46 -19.92
N SER A 122 -33.88 2.76 -20.55
CA SER A 122 -33.16 1.78 -21.35
C SER A 122 -31.65 2.01 -21.30
N ALA A 123 -30.88 0.94 -21.42
CA ALA A 123 -29.44 1.02 -21.64
C ALA A 123 -28.96 0.05 -22.71
N ILE A 124 -28.06 0.54 -23.56
CA ILE A 124 -27.36 -0.26 -24.57
C ILE A 124 -25.85 -0.14 -24.39
N ASN A 125 -25.11 -1.17 -24.78
CA ASN A 125 -23.65 -1.14 -24.83
C ASN A 125 -23.13 -0.63 -26.20
N GLN A 126 -21.81 -0.59 -26.38
CA GLN A 126 -21.16 -0.16 -27.62
C GLN A 126 -21.52 -1.00 -28.86
N ASP A 127 -21.96 -2.24 -28.67
CA ASP A 127 -22.38 -3.15 -29.74
C ASP A 127 -23.88 -3.04 -30.06
N GLY A 128 -24.59 -2.09 -29.43
CA GLY A 128 -26.03 -1.92 -29.57
C GLY A 128 -26.86 -3.00 -28.88
N ARG A 129 -26.27 -3.80 -27.98
CA ARG A 129 -27.00 -4.83 -27.23
C ARG A 129 -27.70 -4.23 -26.02
N GLU A 130 -28.93 -4.67 -25.76
CA GLU A 130 -29.71 -4.22 -24.61
C GLU A 130 -29.13 -4.79 -23.30
N VAL A 131 -28.72 -3.88 -22.42
CA VAL A 131 -28.21 -4.18 -21.07
C VAL A 131 -29.34 -4.19 -20.06
N PHE A 132 -30.24 -3.21 -20.15
CA PHE A 132 -31.49 -3.24 -19.40
C PHE A 132 -32.58 -2.41 -20.06
N SER A 133 -33.82 -2.72 -19.73
CA SER A 133 -35.03 -1.96 -20.07
C SER A 133 -35.98 -1.91 -18.88
N GLY A 134 -36.84 -0.90 -18.82
CA GLY A 134 -37.80 -0.75 -17.72
C GLY A 134 -38.46 0.61 -17.69
N SER A 135 -39.00 0.99 -16.52
CA SER A 135 -39.66 2.29 -16.34
C SER A 135 -39.41 2.88 -14.96
N ALA A 136 -39.39 4.21 -14.89
CA ALA A 136 -39.29 5.00 -13.67
C ALA A 136 -40.59 5.80 -13.49
N LEU A 137 -41.17 5.76 -12.29
CA LEU A 137 -42.21 6.70 -11.88
C LEU A 137 -41.57 7.77 -10.99
N VAL A 138 -41.79 9.03 -11.32
CA VAL A 138 -41.28 10.16 -10.55
C VAL A 138 -42.37 11.17 -10.25
N LYS A 139 -42.22 11.89 -9.14
CA LYS A 139 -42.89 13.17 -8.94
C LYS A 139 -42.03 14.26 -9.56
N ALA A 140 -42.56 14.90 -10.61
CA ALA A 140 -41.86 15.98 -11.28
C ALA A 140 -42.00 17.29 -10.46
N PRO A 141 -41.00 18.18 -10.51
CA PRO A 141 -41.07 19.45 -9.81
C PRO A 141 -42.16 20.36 -10.40
N THR A 142 -42.76 21.21 -9.57
CA THR A 142 -43.73 22.23 -10.04
C THR A 142 -43.13 23.62 -10.13
N VAL A 143 -41.96 23.83 -9.54
CA VAL A 143 -41.25 25.10 -9.52
C VAL A 143 -39.97 24.97 -10.32
N LYS A 144 -39.74 25.94 -11.21
CA LYS A 144 -38.51 26.03 -11.98
C LYS A 144 -37.35 26.39 -11.05
N VAL A 145 -36.28 25.60 -11.08
CA VAL A 145 -35.05 25.91 -10.35
C VAL A 145 -33.84 25.82 -11.26
N ARG A 146 -32.86 26.69 -10.98
CA ARG A 146 -31.58 26.74 -11.67
C ARG A 146 -30.48 26.86 -10.62
N LEU A 147 -29.66 25.83 -10.50
CA LEU A 147 -28.69 25.67 -9.42
C LEU A 147 -27.31 25.38 -10.00
N ALA A 148 -26.26 25.91 -9.37
CA ALA A 148 -24.90 25.47 -9.69
C ALA A 148 -24.72 24.00 -9.25
N ALA A 149 -24.13 23.17 -10.10
CA ALA A 149 -23.79 21.80 -9.74
C ALA A 149 -22.74 21.82 -8.63
N MET A 150 -22.99 21.07 -7.56
CA MET A 150 -21.98 20.85 -6.53
C MET A 150 -20.83 20.01 -7.11
N ARG A 151 -19.59 20.43 -6.82
CA ARG A 151 -18.43 19.59 -7.11
C ARG A 151 -18.37 18.50 -6.05
N LEU A 152 -18.47 17.25 -6.49
CA LEU A 152 -18.26 16.11 -5.61
C LEU A 152 -16.77 15.99 -5.28
N PRO A 153 -16.42 15.51 -4.08
CA PRO A 153 -15.04 15.14 -3.78
C PRO A 153 -14.60 14.01 -4.72
N ASN A 154 -13.30 13.98 -5.04
CA ASN A 154 -12.71 12.80 -5.65
C ASN A 154 -12.70 11.69 -4.60
N VAL A 155 -13.16 10.50 -4.99
CA VAL A 155 -13.11 9.31 -4.13
C VAL A 155 -11.99 8.42 -4.64
N GLU A 156 -10.95 8.29 -3.82
CA GLU A 156 -9.85 7.37 -4.07
C GLU A 156 -10.06 6.10 -3.23
N LEU A 157 -9.92 4.96 -3.90
CA LEU A 157 -9.98 3.65 -3.26
C LEU A 157 -8.56 3.23 -2.98
N HIS A 158 -8.18 3.21 -1.70
CA HIS A 158 -6.90 2.68 -1.27
C HIS A 158 -7.09 1.22 -0.85
N ASP A 159 -6.35 0.30 -1.48
CA ASP A 159 -6.12 -1.05 -0.93
C ASP A 159 -4.85 -0.96 -0.08
N PRO A 160 -4.96 -0.84 1.26
CA PRO A 160 -3.81 -0.57 2.13
C PRO A 160 -2.77 -1.70 2.15
N TYR A 161 -2.94 -2.77 1.37
CA TYR A 161 -2.06 -3.94 1.39
C TYR A 161 -1.52 -4.35 0.01
N ARG A 162 -1.72 -3.52 -1.02
CA ARG A 162 -1.40 -3.90 -2.40
C ARG A 162 0.06 -4.30 -2.56
N HIS A 163 0.99 -3.48 -2.09
CA HIS A 163 2.41 -3.72 -2.27
C HIS A 163 2.95 -4.76 -1.27
N TYR A 164 2.38 -4.85 -0.07
CA TYR A 164 2.77 -5.89 0.89
C TYR A 164 2.38 -7.29 0.45
N ARG A 165 1.19 -7.47 -0.14
CA ARG A 165 0.82 -8.76 -0.73
C ARG A 165 1.79 -9.18 -1.83
N GLN A 166 2.26 -8.24 -2.65
CA GLN A 166 3.29 -8.50 -3.66
C GLN A 166 4.62 -8.92 -3.03
N LEU A 167 5.07 -8.24 -1.98
CA LEU A 167 6.31 -8.59 -1.26
C LEU A 167 6.22 -9.97 -0.59
N ILE A 168 5.09 -10.29 0.04
CA ILE A 168 4.86 -11.62 0.63
C ILE A 168 4.82 -12.68 -0.47
N ALA A 169 4.22 -12.38 -1.64
CA ALA A 169 4.21 -13.31 -2.77
C ALA A 169 5.63 -13.68 -3.26
N LEU A 170 6.62 -12.78 -3.13
CA LEU A 170 8.03 -13.09 -3.46
C LEU A 170 8.64 -14.19 -2.57
N THR A 171 8.05 -14.45 -1.40
CA THR A 171 8.51 -15.52 -0.50
C THR A 171 7.99 -16.90 -0.90
N THR A 172 7.01 -16.97 -1.80
CA THR A 172 6.41 -18.23 -2.26
C THR A 172 7.47 -19.16 -2.83
N GLY A 173 7.48 -20.41 -2.36
CA GLY A 173 8.43 -21.45 -2.82
C GLY A 173 9.85 -21.33 -2.26
N LYS A 174 10.13 -20.37 -1.37
CA LYS A 174 11.40 -20.26 -0.65
C LYS A 174 11.30 -20.93 0.73
N PRO A 175 12.39 -21.48 1.27
CA PRO A 175 12.35 -22.15 2.57
C PRO A 175 12.20 -21.14 3.71
N ALA A 176 11.37 -21.51 4.70
CA ALA A 176 11.19 -20.77 5.93
C ALA A 176 12.52 -20.59 6.69
N VAL A 177 12.70 -19.45 7.34
CA VAL A 177 13.98 -19.08 7.95
C VAL A 177 13.95 -19.32 9.46
N ARG A 178 14.94 -20.05 9.97
CA ARG A 178 15.04 -20.29 11.42
C ARG A 178 15.40 -18.99 12.12
N THR A 179 14.50 -18.53 12.98
CA THR A 179 14.47 -17.15 13.48
C THR A 179 14.48 -17.12 15.00
N ALA A 180 15.47 -16.43 15.58
CA ALA A 180 15.49 -16.14 17.02
C ALA A 180 14.48 -15.03 17.34
N VAL A 181 13.38 -15.37 18.01
CA VAL A 181 12.38 -14.41 18.48
C VAL A 181 12.74 -14.00 19.91
N VAL A 182 13.20 -12.77 20.06
CA VAL A 182 13.82 -12.28 21.30
C VAL A 182 12.78 -11.70 22.24
N HIS A 183 12.64 -12.30 23.41
CA HIS A 183 11.75 -11.86 24.48
C HIS A 183 10.28 -11.62 24.03
N PRO A 184 9.58 -12.61 23.44
CA PRO A 184 8.18 -12.46 23.01
C PRO A 184 7.21 -12.65 24.20
N THR A 185 7.19 -11.70 25.13
CA THR A 185 6.40 -11.75 26.38
C THR A 185 5.17 -10.84 26.36
N ASP A 186 4.71 -10.45 25.17
CA ASP A 186 3.46 -9.73 24.95
C ASP A 186 2.68 -10.32 23.76
N ASP A 187 1.37 -10.09 23.73
CA ASP A 187 0.43 -10.67 22.78
C ASP A 187 0.82 -10.38 21.33
N VAL A 188 1.23 -9.14 21.06
CA VAL A 188 1.56 -8.66 19.72
C VAL A 188 2.84 -9.31 19.19
N SER A 189 3.85 -9.47 20.04
CA SER A 189 5.14 -10.05 19.66
C SER A 189 5.07 -11.56 19.48
N LEU A 190 4.41 -12.26 20.41
CA LEU A 190 4.23 -13.69 20.31
C LEU A 190 3.26 -14.04 19.17
N GLY A 191 2.09 -13.40 19.11
CA GLY A 191 1.10 -13.60 18.06
C GLY A 191 1.65 -13.37 16.66
N GLY A 192 2.41 -12.27 16.47
CA GLY A 192 3.05 -11.96 15.20
C GLY A 192 4.09 -13.00 14.76
N ALA A 193 4.88 -13.54 15.69
CA ALA A 193 5.84 -14.59 15.38
C ALA A 193 5.16 -15.92 15.02
N LEU A 194 4.07 -16.27 15.72
CA LEU A 194 3.30 -17.48 15.45
C LEU A 194 2.54 -17.40 14.13
N GLU A 195 1.97 -16.24 13.78
CA GLU A 195 1.37 -16.00 12.46
C GLU A 195 2.43 -16.12 11.35
N ALA A 196 3.59 -15.48 11.50
CA ALA A 196 4.69 -15.62 10.53
C ALA A 196 5.14 -17.08 10.34
N ALA A 197 5.08 -17.89 11.40
CA ALA A 197 5.34 -19.33 11.33
C ALA A 197 4.23 -20.08 10.58
N ARG A 198 2.95 -19.77 10.83
CA ARG A 198 1.80 -20.35 10.10
C ARG A 198 1.85 -20.04 8.60
N GLN A 199 2.33 -18.86 8.23
CA GLN A 199 2.55 -18.45 6.84
C GLN A 199 3.84 -19.01 6.22
N HIS A 200 4.56 -19.91 6.91
CA HIS A 200 5.81 -20.53 6.44
C HIS A 200 6.93 -19.50 6.15
N LEU A 201 6.91 -18.33 6.81
CA LEU A 201 7.97 -17.34 6.67
C LEU A 201 9.15 -17.65 7.59
N ILE A 202 8.86 -18.13 8.80
CA ILE A 202 9.87 -18.40 9.83
C ILE A 202 9.68 -19.76 10.49
N VAL A 203 10.78 -20.31 11.01
CA VAL A 203 10.78 -21.38 12.02
C VAL A 203 11.22 -20.74 13.35
N PRO A 204 10.27 -20.43 14.25
CA PRO A 204 10.59 -19.62 15.43
C PRO A 204 11.37 -20.42 16.48
N VAL A 205 12.39 -19.77 17.05
CA VAL A 205 13.08 -20.17 18.29
C VAL A 205 12.81 -19.07 19.30
N LEU A 206 11.94 -19.34 20.28
CA LEU A 206 11.52 -18.35 21.27
C LEU A 206 12.58 -18.25 22.37
N ILE A 207 13.07 -17.04 22.65
CA ILE A 207 14.15 -16.84 23.63
C ILE A 207 13.67 -15.90 24.73
N GLY A 208 13.52 -16.39 25.95
CA GLY A 208 13.03 -15.59 27.07
C GLY A 208 12.67 -16.41 28.31
N PRO A 209 12.08 -15.78 29.34
CA PRO A 209 11.58 -16.47 30.51
C PRO A 209 10.41 -17.39 30.12
N ARG A 210 10.58 -18.70 30.32
CA ARG A 210 9.62 -19.73 29.86
C ARG A 210 8.22 -19.51 30.44
N ASP A 211 8.16 -19.21 31.73
CA ASP A 211 6.94 -18.90 32.47
C ASP A 211 6.17 -17.73 31.84
N LYS A 212 6.86 -16.65 31.46
CA LYS A 212 6.24 -15.48 30.82
C LYS A 212 5.75 -15.77 29.41
N ILE A 213 6.55 -16.46 28.61
CA ILE A 213 6.16 -16.83 27.24
C ILE A 213 4.92 -17.73 27.28
N GLN A 214 4.89 -18.72 28.19
CA GLN A 214 3.73 -19.61 28.33
C GLN A 214 2.48 -18.83 28.79
N ALA A 215 2.61 -17.94 29.78
CA ALA A 215 1.50 -17.12 30.23
C ALA A 215 0.91 -16.24 29.12
N THR A 216 1.77 -15.66 28.25
CA THR A 216 1.31 -14.93 27.06
C THR A 216 0.61 -15.84 26.07
N ALA A 217 1.14 -17.05 25.82
CA ALA A 217 0.53 -18.02 24.91
C ALA A 217 -0.87 -18.44 25.38
N ASP A 218 -1.01 -18.73 26.68
CA ASP A 218 -2.28 -19.10 27.29
C ASP A 218 -3.30 -17.95 27.18
N ALA A 219 -2.86 -16.70 27.36
CA ALA A 219 -3.71 -15.51 27.25
C ALA A 219 -4.26 -15.29 25.83
N ILE A 220 -3.45 -15.58 24.80
CA ILE A 220 -3.87 -15.46 23.39
C ILE A 220 -4.45 -16.77 22.83
N GLY A 221 -4.54 -17.83 23.63
CA GLY A 221 -5.04 -19.14 23.22
C GLY A 221 -4.15 -19.86 22.19
N ALA A 222 -2.84 -19.61 22.22
CA ALA A 222 -1.87 -20.19 21.29
C ALA A 222 -1.23 -21.48 21.83
N ASP A 223 -1.10 -22.49 20.97
CA ASP A 223 -0.34 -23.70 21.26
C ASP A 223 1.14 -23.53 20.87
N LEU A 224 2.04 -23.79 21.82
CA LEU A 224 3.50 -23.74 21.62
C LEU A 224 4.13 -25.12 21.38
N SER A 225 3.31 -26.17 21.25
CA SER A 225 3.78 -27.54 21.01
C SER A 225 4.65 -27.63 19.75
N GLY A 226 5.85 -28.19 19.88
CA GLY A 226 6.82 -28.31 18.78
C GLY A 226 7.63 -27.04 18.49
N ILE A 227 7.39 -25.94 19.19
CA ILE A 227 8.20 -24.72 19.10
C ILE A 227 9.35 -24.78 20.11
N GLU A 228 10.56 -24.49 19.64
CA GLU A 228 11.73 -24.47 20.50
C GLU A 228 11.72 -23.22 21.41
N ILE A 229 11.93 -23.44 22.71
CA ILE A 229 12.03 -22.37 23.71
C ILE A 229 13.40 -22.47 24.40
N VAL A 230 14.21 -21.43 24.23
CA VAL A 230 15.50 -21.23 24.91
C VAL A 230 15.26 -20.37 26.14
N GLU A 231 15.29 -21.00 27.30
CA GLU A 231 14.98 -20.36 28.57
C GLU A 231 16.15 -19.49 29.06
N VAL A 232 15.84 -18.22 29.34
CA VAL A 232 16.78 -17.22 29.87
C VAL A 232 16.07 -16.28 30.84
N PRO A 233 16.76 -15.72 31.84
CA PRO A 233 16.09 -15.05 32.97
C PRO A 233 15.45 -13.68 32.62
N HIS A 234 15.98 -12.95 31.64
CA HIS A 234 15.51 -11.58 31.33
C HIS A 234 15.83 -11.16 29.88
N SER A 235 15.34 -9.99 29.48
CA SER A 235 15.45 -9.44 28.11
C SER A 235 16.89 -9.34 27.60
N HIS A 236 17.81 -8.82 28.41
CA HIS A 236 19.22 -8.68 28.02
C HIS A 236 19.87 -10.05 27.73
N ALA A 237 19.64 -11.05 28.59
CA ALA A 237 20.14 -12.41 28.37
C ALA A 237 19.53 -13.05 27.11
N ALA A 238 18.28 -12.70 26.77
CA ALA A 238 17.66 -13.13 25.51
C ALA A 238 18.34 -12.51 24.29
N ALA A 239 18.67 -11.22 24.34
CA ALA A 239 19.39 -10.54 23.26
C ALA A 239 20.78 -11.15 23.05
N ASP A 240 21.54 -11.37 24.13
CA ASP A 240 22.87 -12.00 24.08
C ASP A 240 22.78 -13.43 23.51
N LYS A 241 21.78 -14.20 23.95
CA LYS A 241 21.58 -15.57 23.45
C LYS A 241 21.18 -15.59 21.97
N ALA A 242 20.36 -14.66 21.52
CA ALA A 242 19.99 -14.53 20.11
C ALA A 242 21.22 -14.25 19.23
N VAL A 243 22.10 -13.35 19.69
CA VAL A 243 23.37 -13.03 19.03
C VAL A 243 24.30 -14.25 19.00
N GLU A 244 24.39 -15.01 20.10
CA GLU A 244 25.17 -16.25 20.15
C GLU A 244 24.68 -17.28 19.12
N LEU A 245 23.36 -17.51 19.05
CA LEU A 245 22.75 -18.45 18.11
C LEU A 245 22.95 -18.01 16.65
N ALA A 246 22.83 -16.71 16.37
CA ALA A 246 23.06 -16.18 15.03
C ALA A 246 24.54 -16.31 14.61
N ARG A 247 25.47 -16.00 15.52
CA ARG A 247 26.91 -16.12 15.28
C ARG A 247 27.34 -17.56 15.03
N THR A 248 26.68 -18.52 15.67
CA THR A 248 26.94 -19.97 15.52
C THR A 248 26.16 -20.62 14.38
N ASN A 249 25.45 -19.84 13.56
CA ASN A 249 24.61 -20.28 12.44
C ASN A 249 23.42 -21.18 12.84
N ASN A 250 23.06 -21.21 14.13
CA ASN A 250 21.88 -21.94 14.62
C ASN A 250 20.57 -21.24 14.27
N VAL A 251 20.62 -19.94 13.95
CA VAL A 251 19.52 -19.15 13.38
C VAL A 251 20.05 -18.29 12.23
N GLN A 252 19.19 -17.95 11.27
CA GLN A 252 19.53 -17.14 10.09
C GLN A 252 18.81 -15.79 10.07
N MET A 253 18.03 -15.48 11.11
CA MET A 253 17.38 -14.19 11.31
C MET A 253 17.13 -13.95 12.81
N ILE A 254 17.13 -12.69 13.22
CA ILE A 254 16.73 -12.27 14.57
C ILE A 254 15.46 -11.43 14.46
N MET A 255 14.47 -11.69 15.29
CA MET A 255 13.23 -10.91 15.37
C MET A 255 13.06 -10.35 16.77
N LYS A 256 12.85 -9.04 16.86
CA LYS A 256 12.59 -8.35 18.11
C LYS A 256 11.18 -8.66 18.63
N GLY A 257 11.08 -9.04 19.89
CA GLY A 257 9.81 -9.17 20.62
C GLY A 257 9.48 -7.91 21.44
N SER A 258 9.16 -8.10 22.73
CA SER A 258 8.64 -7.04 23.59
C SER A 258 9.72 -6.16 24.24
N LEU A 259 11.00 -6.54 24.19
CA LEU A 259 12.12 -5.76 24.73
C LEU A 259 12.31 -4.39 24.03
N HIS A 260 13.06 -3.47 24.64
CA HIS A 260 13.37 -2.20 24.00
C HIS A 260 14.35 -2.38 22.82
N THR A 261 14.21 -1.58 21.75
CA THR A 261 15.10 -1.68 20.58
C THR A 261 16.57 -1.50 20.96
N ASP A 262 16.85 -0.58 21.89
CA ASP A 262 18.23 -0.33 22.35
C ASP A 262 18.86 -1.53 23.05
N GLU A 263 18.07 -2.34 23.77
CA GLU A 263 18.56 -3.55 24.44
C GLU A 263 19.03 -4.58 23.40
N LEU A 264 18.21 -4.82 22.38
CA LEU A 264 18.55 -5.75 21.30
C LEU A 264 19.71 -5.22 20.45
N MET A 265 19.65 -3.96 20.05
CA MET A 265 20.66 -3.36 19.19
C MET A 265 22.01 -3.27 19.89
N ARG A 266 22.07 -3.01 21.20
CA ARG A 266 23.33 -3.02 21.97
C ARG A 266 24.05 -4.37 21.88
N ALA A 267 23.33 -5.48 22.00
CA ALA A 267 23.91 -6.82 21.84
C ALA A 267 24.41 -7.05 20.40
N ILE A 268 23.64 -6.62 19.40
CA ILE A 268 23.96 -6.82 17.97
C ILE A 268 25.16 -5.97 17.51
N ILE A 269 25.26 -4.72 17.96
CA ILE A 269 26.36 -3.82 17.56
C ILE A 269 27.64 -4.01 18.38
N SER A 270 27.59 -4.83 19.43
CA SER A 270 28.75 -5.12 20.27
C SER A 270 29.90 -5.69 19.44
N ARG A 271 31.13 -5.21 19.71
CA ARG A 271 32.35 -5.78 19.10
C ARG A 271 32.56 -7.24 19.51
N GLU A 272 32.19 -7.57 20.74
CA GLU A 272 32.35 -8.91 21.32
C GLU A 272 31.28 -9.88 20.81
N GLY A 273 30.10 -9.37 20.42
CA GLY A 273 28.98 -10.18 19.92
C GLY A 273 29.20 -10.83 18.56
N GLY A 274 30.21 -10.39 17.79
CA GLY A 274 30.63 -11.05 16.54
C GLY A 274 29.63 -10.99 15.37
N MET A 275 28.65 -10.08 15.45
CA MET A 275 27.60 -9.87 14.43
C MET A 275 27.98 -8.84 13.37
N ARG A 276 28.97 -8.00 13.66
CA ARG A 276 29.45 -6.95 12.76
C ARG A 276 30.15 -7.56 11.55
N THR A 277 29.94 -6.94 10.39
CA THR A 277 30.64 -7.27 9.14
C THR A 277 31.59 -6.13 8.77
N ALA A 278 32.15 -6.17 7.55
CA ALA A 278 32.91 -5.05 7.00
C ALA A 278 32.04 -3.81 6.73
N ARG A 279 30.71 -3.97 6.62
CA ARG A 279 29.76 -2.87 6.41
C ARG A 279 29.15 -2.41 7.72
N ARG A 280 28.77 -1.14 7.78
CA ARG A 280 27.93 -0.59 8.84
C ARG A 280 26.58 -1.30 8.86
N ILE A 281 26.05 -1.48 10.07
CA ILE A 281 24.68 -1.91 10.32
C ILE A 281 23.73 -0.74 10.06
N THR A 282 22.74 -0.95 9.20
CA THR A 282 21.81 0.09 8.73
C THR A 282 20.38 -0.44 8.71
N HIS A 283 19.38 0.42 8.55
CA HIS A 283 17.98 0.02 8.51
C HIS A 283 17.26 0.53 7.25
N VAL A 284 16.41 -0.31 6.65
CA VAL A 284 15.52 0.05 5.55
C VAL A 284 14.07 -0.15 5.97
N PHE A 285 13.24 0.89 5.79
CA PHE A 285 11.79 0.73 5.74
C PHE A 285 11.34 0.45 4.31
N ALA A 286 10.50 -0.55 4.11
CA ALA A 286 9.69 -0.73 2.91
C ALA A 286 8.29 -0.15 3.17
N MET A 287 7.99 0.94 2.47
CA MET A 287 6.75 1.70 2.62
C MET A 287 5.77 1.29 1.51
N ASP A 288 4.54 0.94 1.91
CA ASP A 288 3.38 0.84 1.02
C ASP A 288 2.63 2.17 1.14
N VAL A 289 2.91 3.11 0.24
CA VAL A 289 2.32 4.46 0.26
C VAL A 289 1.17 4.48 -0.75
N PRO A 290 -0.08 4.72 -0.33
CA PRO A 290 -1.25 4.58 -1.21
C PRO A 290 -1.20 5.40 -2.50
N ASP A 291 -0.62 6.61 -2.44
CA ASP A 291 -0.54 7.53 -3.57
C ASP A 291 0.76 7.39 -4.39
N TYR A 292 1.60 6.41 -4.07
CA TYR A 292 2.81 6.13 -4.83
C TYR A 292 2.68 4.82 -5.60
N HIS A 293 3.16 4.78 -6.84
CA HIS A 293 2.84 3.70 -7.78
C HIS A 293 3.59 2.38 -7.52
N LYS A 294 4.52 2.35 -6.57
CA LYS A 294 5.39 1.22 -6.24
C LYS A 294 5.86 1.28 -4.77
N PRO A 295 6.40 0.18 -4.19
CA PRO A 295 7.02 0.23 -2.87
C PRO A 295 8.14 1.27 -2.82
N LEU A 296 8.19 2.04 -1.73
CA LEU A 296 9.20 3.08 -1.51
C LEU A 296 10.10 2.71 -0.34
N PHE A 297 11.42 2.73 -0.53
CA PHE A 297 12.38 2.41 0.53
C PHE A 297 12.93 3.67 1.20
N ILE A 298 13.00 3.69 2.53
CA ILE A 298 13.56 4.82 3.29
C ILE A 298 14.70 4.32 4.19
N THR A 299 15.87 4.96 4.12
CA THR A 299 17.09 4.55 4.83
C THR A 299 17.97 5.75 5.20
N ASP A 300 18.60 5.87 6.36
CA ASP A 300 18.45 5.09 7.59
C ASP A 300 17.61 5.89 8.60
N ALA A 301 16.41 5.42 8.88
CA ALA A 301 15.44 6.11 9.74
C ALA A 301 15.31 5.49 11.15
N ALA A 302 16.21 4.58 11.54
CA ALA A 302 16.09 3.86 12.82
C ALA A 302 17.40 3.67 13.61
N ILE A 303 18.57 3.66 12.98
CA ILE A 303 19.83 3.25 13.65
C ILE A 303 20.88 4.36 13.68
N ASN A 304 21.23 4.92 12.53
CA ASN A 304 22.38 5.83 12.44
C ASN A 304 21.93 7.28 12.65
N ILE A 305 22.24 7.85 13.84
CA ILE A 305 21.80 9.18 14.29
C ILE A 305 22.28 10.29 13.34
N GLN A 306 23.59 10.48 13.25
CA GLN A 306 24.24 11.44 12.35
C GLN A 306 25.33 10.71 11.56
N PRO A 307 24.96 10.04 10.46
CA PRO A 307 25.91 9.23 9.70
C PRO A 307 26.93 10.13 8.99
N ASP A 308 28.22 9.82 9.14
CA ASP A 308 29.28 10.42 8.33
C ASP A 308 29.26 9.89 6.88
N LEU A 309 30.06 10.48 6.00
CA LEU A 309 30.07 10.09 4.57
C LEU A 309 30.38 8.60 4.38
N ALA A 310 31.33 8.04 5.13
CA ALA A 310 31.67 6.62 5.05
C ALA A 310 30.50 5.73 5.47
N THR A 311 29.79 6.11 6.53
CA THR A 311 28.55 5.44 6.96
C THR A 311 27.46 5.56 5.91
N LYS A 312 27.31 6.72 5.27
CA LYS A 312 26.33 6.93 4.20
C LYS A 312 26.59 6.05 2.97
N VAL A 313 27.85 5.75 2.65
CA VAL A 313 28.18 4.77 1.59
C VAL A 313 27.59 3.41 1.91
N ASP A 314 27.73 2.92 3.15
CA ASP A 314 27.17 1.64 3.58
C ASP A 314 25.63 1.68 3.62
N ILE A 315 25.03 2.78 4.06
CA ILE A 315 23.56 3.01 4.03
C ILE A 315 23.03 2.86 2.60
N VAL A 316 23.68 3.52 1.64
CA VAL A 316 23.29 3.47 0.23
C VAL A 316 23.49 2.07 -0.33
N GLN A 317 24.68 1.47 -0.15
CA GLN A 317 24.98 0.17 -0.74
C GLN A 317 24.10 -0.96 -0.15
N ASN A 318 23.85 -0.95 1.15
CA ASN A 318 22.94 -1.93 1.78
C ASN A 318 21.51 -1.79 1.23
N ALA A 319 21.02 -0.57 1.02
CA ALA A 319 19.69 -0.35 0.47
C ALA A 319 19.59 -0.76 -1.00
N ILE A 320 20.61 -0.49 -1.82
CA ILE A 320 20.66 -0.95 -3.22
C ILE A 320 20.65 -2.49 -3.27
N ASP A 321 21.50 -3.13 -2.47
CA ASP A 321 21.57 -4.60 -2.44
C ASP A 321 20.24 -5.21 -1.99
N PHE A 322 19.59 -4.60 -0.99
CA PHE A 322 18.25 -4.99 -0.56
C PHE A 322 17.19 -4.82 -1.65
N ALA A 323 17.16 -3.68 -2.33
CA ALA A 323 16.21 -3.44 -3.42
C ALA A 323 16.38 -4.46 -4.57
N LYS A 324 17.61 -4.90 -4.83
CA LYS A 324 17.86 -5.99 -5.79
C LYS A 324 17.33 -7.34 -5.31
N ILE A 325 17.49 -7.67 -4.03
CA ILE A 325 16.98 -8.93 -3.45
C ILE A 325 15.46 -9.07 -3.63
N ILE A 326 14.73 -7.96 -3.53
CA ILE A 326 13.27 -7.91 -3.70
C ILE A 326 12.83 -7.73 -5.16
N GLY A 327 13.78 -7.74 -6.13
CA GLY A 327 13.47 -7.75 -7.56
C GLY A 327 13.59 -6.42 -8.31
N VAL A 328 14.10 -5.35 -7.68
CA VAL A 328 14.39 -4.09 -8.38
C VAL A 328 15.75 -4.20 -9.08
N GLU A 329 15.76 -4.47 -10.39
CA GLU A 329 16.99 -4.73 -11.14
C GLU A 329 17.99 -3.56 -11.09
N THR A 330 17.50 -2.33 -11.28
CA THR A 330 18.30 -1.11 -11.27
C THR A 330 17.67 -0.09 -10.32
N PRO A 331 17.97 -0.15 -9.01
CA PRO A 331 17.40 0.76 -8.03
C PRO A 331 17.78 2.21 -8.29
N LYS A 332 16.78 3.09 -8.32
CA LYS A 332 16.93 4.55 -8.39
C LYS A 332 16.95 5.13 -6.99
N VAL A 333 18.04 5.82 -6.65
CA VAL A 333 18.34 6.27 -5.30
C VAL A 333 18.38 7.79 -5.26
N ALA A 334 17.49 8.41 -4.50
CA ALA A 334 17.54 9.85 -4.21
C ALA A 334 18.28 10.08 -2.90
N ILE A 335 19.36 10.87 -2.96
CA ILE A 335 20.01 11.37 -1.74
C ILE A 335 19.34 12.67 -1.32
N LEU A 336 18.57 12.61 -0.24
CA LEU A 336 17.71 13.70 0.18
C LEU A 336 18.48 14.83 0.87
N SER A 337 17.98 16.04 0.63
CA SER A 337 18.40 17.27 1.29
C SER A 337 17.24 18.27 1.29
N ALA A 338 17.44 19.46 1.86
CA ALA A 338 16.45 20.53 1.85
C ALA A 338 16.37 21.28 0.49
N VAL A 339 17.42 21.18 -0.32
CA VAL A 339 17.56 21.90 -1.60
C VAL A 339 18.28 21.02 -2.63
N GLU A 340 18.17 21.40 -3.90
CA GLU A 340 18.68 20.66 -5.05
C GLU A 340 20.09 21.09 -5.49
N THR A 341 20.55 22.23 -5.00
CA THR A 341 21.87 22.78 -5.32
C THR A 341 22.87 22.46 -4.21
N VAL A 342 24.11 22.20 -4.61
CA VAL A 342 25.20 21.99 -3.65
C VAL A 342 25.48 23.29 -2.92
N ASN A 343 25.32 23.26 -1.60
CA ASN A 343 25.50 24.41 -0.73
C ASN A 343 26.35 24.01 0.48
N ALA A 344 27.54 24.59 0.60
CA ALA A 344 28.47 24.27 1.68
C ALA A 344 27.91 24.55 3.09
N ALA A 345 26.90 25.42 3.23
CA ALA A 345 26.21 25.66 4.50
C ALA A 345 25.21 24.56 4.89
N ILE A 346 24.90 23.63 3.97
CA ILE A 346 23.99 22.51 4.18
C ILE A 346 24.77 21.20 3.95
N PRO A 347 25.36 20.59 5.00
CA PRO A 347 26.26 19.44 4.86
C PRO A 347 25.68 18.27 4.05
N SER A 348 24.38 18.00 4.17
CA SER A 348 23.70 16.94 3.40
C SER A 348 23.81 17.13 1.89
N THR A 349 23.93 18.38 1.40
CA THR A 349 24.14 18.63 -0.03
C THR A 349 25.55 18.27 -0.50
N LEU A 350 26.56 18.42 0.36
CA LEU A 350 27.93 18.01 0.08
C LEU A 350 28.03 16.48 0.08
N ASP A 351 27.40 15.83 1.07
CA ASP A 351 27.36 14.37 1.15
C ASP A 351 26.65 13.78 -0.07
N ALA A 352 25.52 14.36 -0.50
CA ALA A 352 24.82 13.92 -1.70
C ALA A 352 25.69 14.01 -2.96
N ALA A 353 26.38 15.13 -3.15
CA ALA A 353 27.28 15.30 -4.29
C ALA A 353 28.45 14.30 -4.25
N ALA A 354 29.01 14.05 -3.06
CA ALA A 354 30.08 13.09 -2.86
C ALA A 354 29.61 11.66 -3.16
N LEU A 355 28.46 11.24 -2.63
CA LEU A 355 27.89 9.91 -2.85
C LEU A 355 27.58 9.65 -4.33
N CYS A 356 26.99 10.63 -5.03
CA CYS A 356 26.77 10.52 -6.47
C CYS A 356 28.10 10.36 -7.22
N LYS A 357 29.13 11.13 -6.84
CA LYS A 357 30.46 10.99 -7.47
C LYS A 357 31.16 9.67 -7.15
N MET A 358 30.90 9.11 -5.97
CA MET A 358 31.39 7.80 -5.56
C MET A 358 30.70 6.69 -6.37
N ALA A 359 29.41 6.82 -6.69
CA ALA A 359 28.70 5.93 -7.60
C ALA A 359 29.24 6.01 -9.05
N ASP A 360 29.43 7.22 -9.60
CA ASP A 360 30.05 7.42 -10.92
C ASP A 360 31.41 6.71 -11.04
N ARG A 361 32.16 6.68 -9.94
CA ARG A 361 33.51 6.09 -9.86
C ARG A 361 33.50 4.61 -9.46
N GLY A 362 32.32 4.00 -9.32
CA GLY A 362 32.17 2.57 -9.00
C GLY A 362 32.48 2.19 -7.55
N GLN A 363 32.53 3.15 -6.62
CA GLN A 363 32.66 2.86 -5.19
C GLN A 363 31.32 2.42 -4.59
N ILE A 364 30.21 2.96 -5.11
CA ILE A 364 28.85 2.47 -4.89
C ILE A 364 28.41 1.84 -6.21
N THR A 365 27.81 0.66 -6.16
CA THR A 365 27.51 -0.12 -7.36
C THR A 365 26.08 -0.61 -7.38
N GLY A 366 25.55 -0.79 -8.60
CA GLY A 366 24.30 -1.48 -8.82
C GLY A 366 23.04 -0.63 -8.79
N GLY A 367 23.11 0.66 -8.47
CA GLY A 367 21.98 1.59 -8.52
C GLY A 367 22.35 2.90 -9.22
N ILE A 368 21.33 3.67 -9.61
CA ILE A 368 21.48 5.01 -10.17
C ILE A 368 21.19 6.00 -9.05
N LEU A 369 22.20 6.81 -8.69
CA LEU A 369 22.06 7.82 -7.64
C LEU A 369 21.83 9.19 -8.28
N ASP A 370 21.01 10.00 -7.61
CA ASP A 370 20.94 11.43 -7.86
C ASP A 370 20.72 12.20 -6.56
N GLY A 371 21.27 13.40 -6.48
CA GLY A 371 21.32 14.18 -5.26
C GLY A 371 22.25 15.39 -5.35
N PRO A 372 22.03 16.41 -4.51
CA PRO A 372 20.96 16.48 -3.50
C PRO A 372 19.58 16.70 -4.12
N LEU A 373 18.56 16.06 -3.55
CA LEU A 373 17.16 16.24 -3.97
C LEU A 373 16.30 16.64 -2.78
N ALA A 374 15.48 17.67 -2.94
CA ALA A 374 14.33 17.87 -2.07
C ALA A 374 13.29 16.75 -2.29
N PHE A 375 12.49 16.47 -1.26
CA PHE A 375 11.55 15.35 -1.26
C PHE A 375 10.54 15.41 -2.42
N ASP A 376 10.01 16.61 -2.71
CA ASP A 376 9.06 16.83 -3.81
C ASP A 376 9.63 16.43 -5.17
N ASN A 377 10.90 16.76 -5.44
CA ASN A 377 11.54 16.38 -6.71
C ASN A 377 11.90 14.90 -6.78
N ALA A 378 12.24 14.29 -5.65
CA ALA A 378 12.49 12.85 -5.60
C ALA A 378 11.22 12.07 -5.98
N ILE A 379 10.07 12.47 -5.44
CA ILE A 379 8.80 11.75 -5.60
C ILE A 379 8.02 12.15 -6.87
N SER A 380 8.11 13.41 -7.33
CA SER A 380 7.28 13.92 -8.43
C SER A 380 8.10 14.34 -9.65
N ALA A 381 7.84 13.65 -10.78
CA ALA A 381 8.39 14.03 -12.09
C ALA A 381 7.93 15.42 -12.54
N GLU A 382 6.72 15.84 -12.13
CA GLU A 382 6.20 17.17 -12.42
C GLU A 382 6.95 18.25 -11.65
N ALA A 383 7.19 18.06 -10.34
CA ALA A 383 7.96 18.99 -9.53
C ALA A 383 9.38 19.18 -10.09
N ALA A 384 10.04 18.07 -10.44
CA ALA A 384 11.36 18.09 -11.07
C ALA A 384 11.35 18.86 -12.41
N ARG A 385 10.31 18.70 -13.24
CA ARG A 385 10.16 19.42 -14.52
C ARG A 385 9.97 20.92 -14.31
N ILE A 386 9.14 21.32 -13.35
CA ILE A 386 8.90 22.74 -13.01
C ILE A 386 10.21 23.41 -12.57
N LYS A 387 11.03 22.70 -11.78
CA LYS A 387 12.37 23.17 -11.35
C LYS A 387 13.46 22.96 -12.42
N LYS A 388 13.09 22.52 -13.63
CA LYS A 388 14.00 22.28 -14.78
C LYS A 388 15.15 21.32 -14.46
N MET A 389 14.87 20.30 -13.65
CA MET A 389 15.83 19.26 -13.31
C MET A 389 15.82 18.13 -14.33
N THR A 390 17.00 17.68 -14.71
CA THR A 390 17.18 16.47 -15.53
C THR A 390 17.73 15.38 -14.62
N SER A 391 16.90 14.38 -14.31
CA SER A 391 17.23 13.32 -13.36
C SER A 391 16.63 12.00 -13.85
N LEU A 392 17.39 10.91 -13.77
CA LEU A 392 16.88 9.56 -14.04
C LEU A 392 16.13 8.96 -12.83
N VAL A 393 16.25 9.61 -11.67
CA VAL A 393 15.69 9.18 -10.38
C VAL A 393 14.37 9.89 -10.09
N SER A 394 14.29 11.20 -10.33
CA SER A 394 13.14 12.04 -9.96
C SER A 394 11.81 11.51 -10.54
N GLY A 395 10.80 11.38 -9.68
CA GLY A 395 9.47 10.86 -10.03
C GLY A 395 9.36 9.33 -10.04
N GLU A 396 10.49 8.64 -10.13
CA GLU A 396 10.59 7.19 -10.27
C GLU A 396 11.54 6.60 -9.24
N VAL A 397 11.68 7.22 -8.07
CA VAL A 397 12.63 6.80 -7.05
C VAL A 397 12.21 5.49 -6.38
N ASP A 398 13.16 4.61 -6.13
CA ASP A 398 12.96 3.39 -5.35
C ASP A 398 13.43 3.59 -3.89
N ILE A 399 14.56 4.27 -3.70
CA ILE A 399 15.21 4.43 -2.39
C ILE A 399 15.40 5.92 -2.07
N LEU A 400 14.89 6.35 -0.93
CA LEU A 400 15.14 7.64 -0.29
C LEU A 400 16.21 7.47 0.79
N VAL A 401 17.36 8.11 0.56
CA VAL A 401 18.45 8.17 1.54
C VAL A 401 18.33 9.48 2.30
N VAL A 402 17.96 9.41 3.58
CA VAL A 402 17.74 10.58 4.44
C VAL A 402 19.08 11.11 5.00
N PRO A 403 19.17 12.41 5.31
CA PRO A 403 20.43 13.01 5.76
C PRO A 403 20.85 12.55 7.17
N ASP A 404 19.88 12.30 8.04
CA ASP A 404 20.02 11.95 9.47
C ASP A 404 18.77 11.19 9.98
N LEU A 405 18.87 10.68 11.20
CA LEU A 405 17.83 9.90 11.84
C LEU A 405 16.54 10.71 12.06
N GLU A 406 16.65 11.96 12.51
CA GLU A 406 15.49 12.82 12.77
C GLU A 406 14.64 13.00 11.51
N SER A 407 15.29 13.32 10.39
CA SER A 407 14.64 13.49 9.09
C SER A 407 13.95 12.21 8.64
N GLY A 408 14.63 11.07 8.77
CA GLY A 408 14.05 9.77 8.42
C GLY A 408 12.88 9.38 9.31
N ASN A 409 13.01 9.58 10.62
CA ASN A 409 12.00 9.22 11.61
C ASN A 409 10.72 10.03 11.42
N MET A 410 10.86 11.34 11.16
CA MET A 410 9.74 12.22 10.83
C MET A 410 9.08 11.80 9.52
N LEU A 411 9.86 11.54 8.47
CA LEU A 411 9.34 11.21 7.15
C LEU A 411 8.47 9.94 7.15
N PHE A 412 8.97 8.81 7.66
CA PHE A 412 8.20 7.57 7.62
C PHE A 412 6.95 7.67 8.50
N LYS A 413 7.03 8.34 9.66
CA LYS A 413 5.86 8.55 10.52
C LYS A 413 4.82 9.45 9.88
N GLN A 414 5.23 10.51 9.17
CA GLN A 414 4.27 11.34 8.42
C GLN A 414 3.52 10.50 7.40
N LEU A 415 4.21 9.63 6.66
CA LEU A 415 3.56 8.73 5.70
C LEU A 415 2.57 7.77 6.40
N VAL A 416 2.96 7.16 7.52
CA VAL A 416 2.09 6.22 8.26
C VAL A 416 0.85 6.92 8.83
N TYR A 417 1.03 8.07 9.49
CA TYR A 417 -0.05 8.71 10.27
C TYR A 417 -0.88 9.72 9.48
N LEU A 418 -0.34 10.29 8.38
CA LEU A 418 -1.03 11.31 7.58
C LEU A 418 -1.39 10.84 6.16
N ALA A 419 -0.76 9.79 5.67
CA ALA A 419 -0.98 9.26 4.32
C ALA A 419 -1.40 7.77 4.31
N ASP A 420 -1.82 7.23 5.47
CA ASP A 420 -2.27 5.84 5.64
C ASP A 420 -1.29 4.80 5.08
N ALA A 421 0.00 5.12 5.09
CA ALA A 421 1.03 4.23 4.60
C ALA A 421 1.32 3.10 5.61
N LEU A 422 1.72 1.94 5.09
CA LEU A 422 2.26 0.88 5.94
C LEU A 422 3.80 0.89 5.90
N ALA A 423 4.42 0.55 7.03
CA ALA A 423 5.87 0.47 7.18
C ALA A 423 6.31 -0.92 7.67
N ALA A 424 7.32 -1.49 6.99
CA ALA A 424 7.93 -2.77 7.33
C ALA A 424 9.45 -2.56 7.36
N GLY A 425 10.10 -3.03 8.42
CA GLY A 425 11.49 -2.67 8.72
C GLY A 425 12.42 -3.87 8.77
N VAL A 426 13.60 -3.75 8.16
CA VAL A 426 14.67 -4.73 8.29
C VAL A 426 16.03 -4.05 8.47
N VAL A 427 16.82 -4.59 9.39
CA VAL A 427 18.21 -4.19 9.63
C VAL A 427 19.12 -5.04 8.75
N LEU A 428 20.07 -4.36 8.12
CA LEU A 428 21.03 -4.89 7.16
C LEU A 428 22.46 -4.66 7.67
N GLY A 429 23.45 -5.29 7.03
CA GLY A 429 24.87 -5.12 7.34
C GLY A 429 25.40 -5.95 8.52
N ALA A 430 24.52 -6.60 9.29
CA ALA A 430 24.90 -7.65 10.24
C ALA A 430 25.02 -9.02 9.54
N LYS A 431 25.57 -10.03 10.23
CA LYS A 431 25.70 -11.40 9.69
C LYS A 431 24.37 -12.03 9.28
N VAL A 432 23.29 -11.72 10.00
CA VAL A 432 21.92 -12.12 9.69
C VAL A 432 21.02 -10.88 9.72
N PRO A 433 19.93 -10.83 8.93
CA PRO A 433 18.97 -9.74 9.02
C PRO A 433 18.30 -9.70 10.39
N VAL A 434 17.93 -8.50 10.82
CA VAL A 434 17.22 -8.28 12.10
C VAL A 434 15.91 -7.58 11.80
N VAL A 435 14.80 -8.20 12.20
CA VAL A 435 13.45 -7.65 12.06
C VAL A 435 13.12 -6.84 13.31
N LEU A 436 13.01 -5.53 13.15
CA LEU A 436 12.63 -4.59 14.21
C LEU A 436 11.14 -4.28 14.10
N THR A 437 10.34 -4.96 14.92
CA THR A 437 8.90 -4.69 15.00
C THR A 437 8.62 -3.59 16.04
N SER A 438 7.76 -2.62 15.70
CA SER A 438 7.25 -1.63 16.65
C SER A 438 6.10 -2.20 17.46
N ARG A 439 5.94 -1.70 18.70
CA ARG A 439 4.80 -2.06 19.55
C ARG A 439 3.45 -1.57 18.98
N ALA A 440 3.50 -0.57 18.10
CA ALA A 440 2.33 -0.03 17.41
C ALA A 440 2.04 -0.72 16.07
N ASP A 441 2.94 -1.59 15.58
CA ASP A 441 2.76 -2.25 14.30
C ASP A 441 1.74 -3.39 14.42
N GLY A 442 0.70 -3.35 13.58
CA GLY A 442 -0.26 -4.43 13.43
C GLY A 442 0.37 -5.70 12.85
N GLU A 443 -0.39 -6.80 12.88
CA GLU A 443 0.05 -8.13 12.46
C GLU A 443 0.65 -8.16 11.04
N LEU A 444 0.04 -7.44 10.10
CA LEU A 444 0.48 -7.38 8.69
C LEU A 444 1.86 -6.72 8.50
N ALA A 445 2.16 -5.64 9.22
CA ALA A 445 3.47 -4.99 9.16
C ALA A 445 4.59 -5.90 9.68
N ARG A 446 4.28 -6.74 10.68
CA ARG A 446 5.22 -7.75 11.21
C ARG A 446 5.41 -8.90 10.23
N MET A 447 4.33 -9.37 9.59
CA MET A 447 4.44 -10.37 8.52
C MET A 447 5.27 -9.84 7.35
N ALA A 448 5.01 -8.62 6.89
CA ALA A 448 5.78 -7.99 5.83
C ALA A 448 7.26 -7.87 6.21
N SER A 449 7.57 -7.40 7.44
CA SER A 449 8.96 -7.33 7.91
C SER A 449 9.63 -8.71 7.99
N SER A 450 8.88 -9.75 8.38
CA SER A 450 9.35 -11.14 8.37
C SER A 450 9.63 -11.65 6.97
N ALA A 451 8.76 -11.32 6.00
CA ALA A 451 8.95 -11.65 4.60
C ALA A 451 10.22 -10.98 4.03
N LEU A 452 10.43 -9.69 4.32
CA LEU A 452 11.65 -8.97 3.94
C LEU A 452 12.90 -9.64 4.53
N GLY A 453 12.88 -9.94 5.83
CA GLY A 453 13.98 -10.63 6.50
C GLY A 453 14.24 -12.02 5.93
N MET A 454 13.19 -12.77 5.58
CA MET A 454 13.30 -14.07 4.93
C MET A 454 13.97 -14.00 3.55
N LEU A 455 13.63 -13.00 2.74
CA LEU A 455 14.25 -12.78 1.43
C LEU A 455 15.75 -12.49 1.57
N VAL A 456 16.11 -11.62 2.52
CA VAL A 456 17.52 -11.28 2.81
C VAL A 456 18.29 -12.49 3.33
N ALA A 457 17.73 -13.25 4.28
CA ALA A 457 18.38 -14.43 4.85
C ALA A 457 18.63 -15.52 3.80
N ASN A 458 17.64 -15.80 2.95
CA ASN A 458 17.79 -16.74 1.83
C ASN A 458 18.84 -16.29 0.82
N HIS A 459 18.88 -15.00 0.49
CA HIS A 459 19.92 -14.45 -0.39
C HIS A 459 21.31 -14.62 0.24
N ASN A 460 21.48 -14.28 1.52
CA ASN A 460 22.76 -14.44 2.21
C ASN A 460 23.23 -15.89 2.27
N ALA A 461 22.32 -16.85 2.50
CA ALA A 461 22.64 -18.28 2.50
C ALA A 461 23.13 -18.76 1.12
N SER A 462 22.52 -18.27 0.03
CA SER A 462 22.91 -18.65 -1.34
C SER A 462 24.31 -18.17 -1.77
N ARG A 463 24.94 -17.25 -1.03
CA ARG A 463 26.30 -16.75 -1.30
C ARG A 463 27.40 -17.50 -0.55
N ILE A 464 27.03 -18.35 0.41
CA ILE A 464 27.95 -19.13 1.25
C ILE A 464 28.23 -20.51 0.62
N VAL A 465 27.36 -20.96 -0.29
CA VAL A 465 27.55 -22.11 -1.18
C VAL A 465 28.27 -21.65 -2.43
#